data_AF-A0A6N6KN67-F1
#
_entry.id   AF-A0A6N6KN67-F1
#
_cell.length_a   1.000
_cell.length_b   1.000
_cell.length_c   1.000
_cell.angle_alpha   90.00
_cell.angle_beta   90.00
_cell.angle_gamma   90.00
#
_symmetry.space_group_name_H-M   'P 1'
#
loop_
_entity.id
_entity.type
_entity.pdbx_description
1 polymer ?
#
loop_
_entity_poly.entity_id
_entity_poly.type
_entity_poly.pdbx_seq_one_letter_code
_entity_poly.pdbx_strand_id
1 'polypeptide(L)'
;EYLDILINKSEKVVAILTGDEHNYCRTEIGPKTEIYPEGYPEEKKLKLNRTIMQVNNGAAGAPYYAQEITPWTPFTSGFTTQHALVIMKIEGAFIEMQVLNPDTLEEIEAVVLRK
;
A
#
# COMPACT_ATOMS: atom_id res chain seq x y z
N GLU A 1 -13.86 10.07 -6.66
CA GLU A 1 -13.20 11.21 -7.33
C GLU A 1 -11.69 11.27 -7.07
N TYR A 2 -11.21 11.28 -5.82
CA TYR A 2 -9.76 11.30 -5.54
C TYR A 2 -8.99 10.13 -6.16
N LEU A 3 -9.48 8.90 -6.00
CA LEU A 3 -8.81 7.72 -6.56
C LEU A 3 -8.68 7.79 -8.09
N ASP A 4 -9.71 8.32 -8.77
CA ASP A 4 -9.70 8.56 -10.22
C ASP A 4 -8.62 9.58 -10.62
N ILE A 5 -8.48 10.66 -9.86
CA ILE A 5 -7.44 11.67 -10.10
C ILE A 5 -6.05 11.07 -9.92
N LEU A 6 -5.83 10.34 -8.80
CA LEU A 6 -4.53 9.79 -8.46
C LEU A 6 -4.09 8.73 -9.46
N ILE A 7 -4.98 7.82 -9.83
CA ILE A 7 -4.65 6.66 -10.68
C ILE A 7 -4.86 6.99 -12.16
N ASN A 8 -6.06 7.43 -12.55
CA ASN A 8 -6.40 7.52 -13.96
C ASN A 8 -5.93 8.82 -14.63
N LYS A 9 -5.84 9.92 -13.89
CA LYS A 9 -5.51 11.26 -14.44
C LYS A 9 -4.08 11.72 -14.18
N SER A 10 -3.28 10.92 -13.48
CA SER A 10 -1.90 11.24 -13.16
C SER A 10 -1.02 10.01 -13.32
N GLU A 11 0.11 10.16 -14.01
CA GLU A 11 1.16 9.15 -14.07
C GLU A 11 2.22 9.34 -12.98
N LYS A 12 2.13 10.41 -12.19
CA LYS A 12 3.17 10.78 -11.22
C LYS A 12 3.01 10.09 -9.87
N VAL A 13 1.79 9.71 -9.50
CA VAL A 13 1.52 9.08 -8.20
C VAL A 13 1.92 7.61 -8.26
N VAL A 14 2.89 7.21 -7.44
CA VAL A 14 3.40 5.83 -7.36
C VAL A 14 2.85 5.10 -6.15
N ALA A 15 2.82 5.80 -5.02
CA ALA A 15 2.31 5.27 -3.77
C ALA A 15 1.57 6.33 -2.96
N ILE A 16 0.66 5.88 -2.10
CA ILE A 16 0.01 6.66 -1.05
C ILE A 16 0.55 6.17 0.29
N LEU A 17 1.05 7.08 1.11
CA LEU A 17 1.54 6.75 2.45
C LEU A 17 0.42 7.01 3.46
N THR A 18 0.06 5.99 4.23
CA THR A 18 -0.90 6.10 5.33
C THR A 18 -0.24 5.69 6.65
N GLY A 19 -0.85 6.12 7.75
CA GLY A 19 -0.52 5.65 9.09
C GLY A 19 -1.81 5.32 9.82
N ASP A 20 -1.85 5.63 11.12
CA ASP A 20 -2.97 5.35 12.05
C ASP A 20 -3.09 3.87 12.41
N GLU A 21 -3.17 2.99 11.43
CA GLU A 21 -3.15 1.55 11.67
C GLU A 21 -1.78 1.14 12.21
N HIS A 22 -1.74 0.69 13.48
CA HIS A 22 -0.53 0.35 14.24
C HIS A 22 0.16 -0.96 13.76
N ASN A 23 0.40 -1.05 12.47
CA ASN A 23 1.07 -2.14 11.76
C ASN A 23 1.77 -1.57 10.51
N TYR A 24 2.53 -2.44 9.84
CA TYR A 24 2.96 -2.21 8.47
C TYR A 24 2.14 -3.10 7.54
N CYS A 25 1.67 -2.55 6.42
CA CYS A 25 0.99 -3.30 5.37
C CYS A 25 1.10 -2.56 4.04
N ARG A 26 1.41 -3.29 2.96
CA ARG A 26 1.37 -2.77 1.60
C ARG A 26 0.15 -3.33 0.88
N THR A 27 -0.64 -2.48 0.23
CA THR A 27 -1.80 -2.87 -0.57
C THR A 27 -1.62 -2.44 -2.02
N GLU A 28 -1.80 -3.36 -2.96
CA GLU A 28 -1.85 -3.03 -4.37
C GLU A 28 -3.22 -2.47 -4.74
N ILE A 29 -3.25 -1.28 -5.35
CA ILE A 29 -4.47 -0.66 -5.85
C ILE A 29 -4.37 -0.55 -7.36
N GLY A 30 -5.05 -1.45 -8.08
CA GLY A 30 -5.02 -1.48 -9.53
C GLY A 30 -6.24 -2.16 -10.17
N PRO A 31 -6.21 -2.40 -11.50
CA PRO A 31 -7.37 -2.88 -12.25
C PRO A 31 -7.92 -4.25 -11.81
N LYS A 32 -7.10 -5.03 -11.09
CA LYS A 32 -7.47 -6.36 -10.58
C LYS A 32 -7.88 -6.34 -9.11
N THR A 33 -7.65 -5.24 -8.40
CA THR A 33 -7.94 -5.14 -6.97
C THR A 33 -9.44 -4.99 -6.77
N GLU A 34 -10.05 -5.92 -6.07
CA GLU A 34 -11.45 -5.84 -5.66
C GLU A 34 -11.59 -4.83 -4.51
N ILE A 35 -12.07 -3.62 -4.81
CA ILE A 35 -12.25 -2.52 -3.83
C ILE A 35 -13.72 -2.23 -3.51
N TYR A 36 -14.65 -2.98 -4.12
CA TYR A 36 -16.08 -2.82 -3.92
C TYR A 36 -16.66 -4.08 -3.28
N PRO A 37 -17.65 -3.95 -2.38
CA PRO A 37 -18.36 -5.10 -1.83
C PRO A 37 -19.25 -5.78 -2.89
N GLU A 38 -19.68 -7.00 -2.59
CA GLU A 38 -20.64 -7.73 -3.40
C GLU A 38 -21.93 -6.91 -3.60
N GLY A 39 -22.48 -6.92 -4.83
CA GLY A 39 -23.71 -6.20 -5.17
C GLY A 39 -23.55 -4.69 -5.42
N TYR A 40 -22.33 -4.15 -5.38
CA TYR A 40 -22.10 -2.73 -5.73
C TYR A 40 -22.42 -2.45 -7.21
N PRO A 41 -23.20 -1.39 -7.55
CA PRO A 41 -23.63 -1.13 -8.92
C PRO A 41 -22.45 -0.92 -9.89
N GLU A 42 -22.44 -1.69 -10.98
CA GLU A 42 -21.32 -1.74 -11.94
C GLU A 42 -21.08 -0.38 -12.61
N GLU A 43 -22.15 0.37 -12.92
CA GLU A 43 -22.08 1.69 -13.53
C GLU A 43 -21.46 2.76 -12.63
N LYS A 44 -21.33 2.48 -11.33
CA LYS A 44 -20.69 3.36 -10.34
C LYS A 44 -19.25 2.94 -10.04
N LYS A 45 -18.80 1.76 -10.49
CA LYS A 45 -17.44 1.30 -10.24
C LYS A 45 -16.44 2.11 -11.04
N LEU A 46 -15.40 2.56 -10.36
CA LEU A 46 -14.27 3.21 -10.99
C LEU A 46 -13.40 2.17 -11.67
N LYS A 47 -13.20 2.33 -12.99
CA LYS A 47 -12.21 1.53 -13.72
C LYS A 47 -10.83 2.14 -13.54
N LEU A 48 -9.94 1.41 -12.86
CA LEU A 48 -8.55 1.81 -12.67
C LEU A 48 -7.73 1.40 -13.90
N ASN A 49 -6.91 2.31 -14.43
CA ASN A 49 -6.12 2.07 -15.66
C ASN A 49 -4.67 1.64 -15.39
N ARG A 50 -4.21 1.75 -14.13
CA ARG A 50 -2.86 1.38 -13.70
C ARG A 50 -2.85 1.01 -12.22
N THR A 51 -1.72 0.48 -11.77
CA THR A 51 -1.52 0.11 -10.36
C THR A 51 -0.68 1.15 -9.63
N ILE A 52 -1.07 1.47 -8.39
CA ILE A 52 -0.25 2.16 -7.38
C ILE A 52 -0.21 1.34 -6.10
N MET A 53 0.71 1.67 -5.19
CA MET A 53 0.73 1.08 -3.86
C MET A 53 0.06 1.99 -2.84
N GLN A 54 -0.65 1.43 -1.87
CA GLN A 54 -0.84 2.07 -0.57
C GLN A 54 0.12 1.42 0.41
N VAL A 55 0.89 2.24 1.13
CA VAL A 55 1.84 1.79 2.14
C VAL A 55 1.36 2.33 3.48
N ASN A 56 0.79 1.44 4.28
CA ASN A 56 0.45 1.74 5.65
C ASN A 56 1.68 1.52 6.53
N ASN A 57 2.06 2.53 7.31
CA ASN A 57 3.07 2.39 8.36
C ASN A 57 2.70 3.21 9.59
N GLY A 58 1.94 2.61 10.51
CA GLY A 58 1.71 3.12 11.87
C GLY A 58 2.49 2.35 12.94
N ALA A 59 3.42 1.49 12.54
CA ALA A 59 4.15 0.56 13.41
C ALA A 59 5.29 1.21 14.24
N ALA A 60 5.10 2.43 14.74
CA ALA A 60 6.13 3.16 15.48
C ALA A 60 6.19 2.82 16.98
N GLY A 61 5.20 2.10 17.54
CA GLY A 61 5.23 1.62 18.93
C GLY A 61 3.92 1.64 19.71
N ALA A 62 2.80 2.06 19.12
CA ALA A 62 1.48 1.92 19.74
C ALA A 62 0.95 0.47 19.65
N PRO A 63 0.01 0.04 20.52
CA PRO A 63 -0.49 -1.34 20.53
C PRO A 63 -1.08 -1.74 19.16
N TYR A 64 -0.68 -2.89 18.65
CA TYR A 64 -1.02 -3.30 17.29
C TYR A 64 -2.52 -3.58 17.10
N TYR A 65 -3.00 -3.32 15.89
CA TYR A 65 -4.27 -3.85 15.39
C TYR A 65 -4.03 -5.03 14.46
N ALA A 66 -4.90 -6.03 14.53
CA ALA A 66 -4.88 -7.17 13.62
C ALA A 66 -5.38 -6.75 12.22
N GLN A 67 -5.00 -7.51 11.21
CA GLN A 67 -5.48 -7.29 9.85
C GLN A 67 -6.97 -7.68 9.73
N GLU A 68 -7.80 -6.78 9.21
CA GLU A 68 -9.19 -7.09 8.87
C GLU A 68 -9.32 -7.89 7.56
N ILE A 69 -10.42 -8.65 7.45
CA ILE A 69 -10.79 -9.33 6.19
C ILE A 69 -11.64 -8.39 5.36
N THR A 70 -11.10 -8.00 4.21
CA THR A 70 -11.70 -7.07 3.25
C THR A 70 -11.64 -7.66 1.84
N PRO A 71 -12.42 -7.15 0.88
CA PRO A 71 -12.35 -7.59 -0.52
C PRO A 71 -10.94 -7.47 -1.13
N TRP A 72 -10.14 -6.51 -0.68
CA TRP A 72 -8.77 -6.28 -1.16
C TRP A 72 -7.69 -7.00 -0.34
N THR A 73 -8.05 -7.78 0.70
CA THR A 73 -7.09 -8.56 1.50
C THR A 73 -6.16 -9.43 0.63
N PRO A 74 -6.61 -10.11 -0.45
CA PRO A 74 -5.70 -10.87 -1.34
C PRO A 74 -4.63 -10.03 -2.05
N PHE A 75 -4.78 -8.71 -2.07
CA PHE A 75 -3.86 -7.74 -2.69
C PHE A 75 -3.00 -7.01 -1.65
N THR A 76 -3.02 -7.47 -0.40
CA THR A 76 -2.15 -6.99 0.66
C THR A 76 -0.90 -7.84 0.77
N SER A 77 0.20 -7.27 1.23
CA SER A 77 1.50 -7.91 1.36
C SER A 77 2.31 -7.28 2.49
N GLY A 78 3.28 -8.03 3.00
CA GLY A 78 4.21 -7.54 4.00
C GLY A 78 3.59 -7.24 5.36
N PHE A 79 2.38 -7.72 5.67
CA PHE A 79 1.73 -7.42 6.95
C PHE A 79 2.63 -7.82 8.13
N THR A 80 2.92 -6.87 9.02
CA THR A 80 3.62 -7.14 10.28
C THR A 80 3.16 -6.21 11.39
N THR A 81 3.16 -6.74 12.61
CA THR A 81 2.94 -5.98 13.86
C THR A 81 4.24 -5.61 14.56
N GLN A 82 5.39 -5.98 13.99
CA GLN A 82 6.71 -5.53 14.45
C GLN A 82 6.89 -4.04 14.16
N HIS A 83 7.82 -3.38 14.86
CA HIS A 83 8.25 -2.05 14.49
C HIS A 83 8.75 -2.03 13.04
N ALA A 84 8.35 -1.01 12.27
CA ALA A 84 8.71 -0.92 10.86
C ALA A 84 9.15 0.50 10.47
N LEU A 85 10.33 0.58 9.85
CA LEU A 85 10.88 1.76 9.21
C LEU A 85 10.84 1.56 7.70
N VAL A 86 10.04 2.36 7.01
CA VAL A 86 9.97 2.36 5.54
C VAL A 86 10.99 3.35 4.97
N ILE A 87 11.88 2.84 4.13
CA ILE A 87 12.93 3.60 3.44
C ILE A 87 12.64 3.55 1.94
N MET A 88 12.48 4.71 1.31
CA MET A 88 12.35 4.83 -0.15
C MET A 88 13.67 5.30 -0.75
N LYS A 89 14.21 4.52 -1.69
CA LYS A 89 15.41 4.84 -2.47
C LYS A 89 14.97 5.25 -3.87
N ILE A 90 15.38 6.44 -4.30
CA ILE A 90 14.95 7.05 -5.55
C ILE A 90 16.16 7.33 -6.42
N GLU A 91 16.21 6.70 -7.59
CA GLU A 91 17.27 6.86 -8.60
C GLU A 91 16.63 7.21 -9.95
N GLY A 92 16.44 8.50 -10.20
CA GLY A 92 15.74 8.97 -11.41
C GLY A 92 14.27 8.51 -11.43
N ALA A 93 13.93 7.63 -12.37
CA ALA A 93 12.59 7.02 -12.46
C ALA A 93 12.43 5.76 -11.59
N PHE A 94 13.55 5.15 -11.21
CA PHE A 94 13.57 3.95 -10.39
C PHE A 94 13.26 4.30 -8.93
N ILE A 95 12.31 3.58 -8.35
CA ILE A 95 11.91 3.73 -6.96
C ILE A 95 11.85 2.34 -6.33
N GLU A 96 12.70 2.13 -5.33
CA GLU A 96 12.70 0.95 -4.48
C GLU A 96 12.23 1.33 -3.07
N MET A 97 11.48 0.43 -2.44
CA MET A 97 11.10 0.53 -1.05
C MET A 97 11.70 -0.64 -0.29
N GLN A 98 12.33 -0.32 0.84
CA GLN A 98 12.88 -1.29 1.81
C GLN A 98 12.23 -1.01 3.17
N VAL A 99 11.88 -2.08 3.88
CA VAL A 99 11.23 -2.00 5.18
C VAL A 99 12.05 -2.77 6.19
N LEU A 100 12.45 -2.10 7.26
CA LEU A 100 13.35 -2.65 8.27
C LEU A 100 12.68 -2.58 9.64
N ASN A 101 12.95 -3.56 10.50
CA ASN A 101 12.73 -3.38 11.92
C ASN A 101 13.84 -2.45 12.46
N PRO A 102 13.50 -1.26 13.01
CA PRO A 102 14.51 -0.27 13.41
C PRO A 102 15.36 -0.71 14.61
N ASP A 103 14.86 -1.63 15.42
CA ASP A 103 15.57 -2.11 16.62
C ASP A 103 16.54 -3.25 16.30
N THR A 104 16.19 -4.11 15.35
CA THR A 104 16.98 -5.31 15.00
C THR A 104 17.74 -5.18 13.68
N LEU A 105 17.37 -4.20 12.84
CA LEU A 105 17.82 -4.03 11.45
C LEU A 105 17.43 -5.20 10.52
N GLU A 106 16.53 -6.07 10.96
CA GLU A 106 15.98 -7.14 10.12
C GLU A 106 15.17 -6.55 8.96
N GLU A 107 15.35 -7.09 7.75
CA GLU A 107 14.55 -6.72 6.59
C GLU A 107 13.19 -7.43 6.63
N ILE A 108 12.11 -6.64 6.66
CA ILE A 108 10.72 -7.09 6.63
C ILE A 108 10.26 -7.27 5.17
N GLU A 109 10.55 -6.30 4.30
CA GLU A 109 10.16 -6.33 2.89
C GLU A 109 11.13 -5.48 2.03
N ALA A 110 11.36 -5.91 0.79
CA ALA A 110 11.98 -5.11 -0.25
C ALA A 110 11.17 -5.24 -1.57
N VAL A 111 10.83 -4.11 -2.20
CA VAL A 111 10.01 -4.10 -3.41
C VAL A 111 10.33 -2.91 -4.31
N VAL A 112 10.34 -3.15 -5.62
CA VAL A 112 10.46 -2.10 -6.64
C VAL A 112 9.07 -1.53 -6.93
N LEU A 113 8.86 -0.25 -6.62
CA LEU A 113 7.61 0.47 -6.84
C LEU A 113 7.50 1.03 -8.26
N ARG A 114 8.65 1.39 -8.86
CA ARG A 114 8.75 1.87 -10.25
C ARG A 114 10.14 1.55 -10.79
N LYS A 115 10.19 1.15 -12.06
CA LYS A 115 11.43 0.96 -12.81
C LYS A 115 11.80 2.21 -13.60
#